data_AF-W7DNN9-F1
#
_entry.id   AF-W7DNN9-F1
#
_cell.length_a   1.000
_cell.length_b   1.000
_cell.length_c   1.000
_cell.angle_alpha   90.00
_cell.angle_beta   90.00
_cell.angle_gamma   90.00
#
_symmetry.space_group_name_H-M   'P 1'
#
loop_
_entity.id
_entity.type
_entity.pdbx_description
1 polymer ?
#
loop_
_entity_poly.entity_id
_entity_poly.type
_entity_poly.pdbx_seq_one_letter_code
_entity_poly.pdbx_strand_id
1 'polypeptide(L)'
;MTHYKKAQADLNISTERTLPIDLKATFSTQDINSALLIFTLKKDGENYPLSDDMTAVLYLIGNQLHVKKEMEINSLNSEVYYLLTPEEIKHAGKVDGELYIYLNNEESQSLSAHKFKFNIERALMDQDIEVSENVYIEDFESVKKEYELLFANLKTELEAKISDLHTSSEQLQADAQVLKQQFDALNPEQFARKDGGVFTKSLTLNNYDVYTKEKPVQEYVLTDSGGKLLLKSSIDFNNLDAYLTTSYSGYVTTSTNVPFGLNGNGYFELKMRSSGYGVATYQPHNSNIILMNRREGDTKGWQGWEKTPIDTAQVQPIVDKALDDAKAYTDSRLVPSTIWSGALTMQAADTITLSLPLSKCTAWVIYWSGSVNGTAVNENWTTQTVTRETFGGHNHTTMVEGENVQKIITISDTTITGADANNSGANGLVFLRKVVALR
;
A
#
# COMPACT_ATOMS: atom_id res chain seq x y z
N MET A 1 -33.01 66.41 -3.36
CA MET A 1 -34.15 65.99 -4.20
C MET A 1 -33.72 66.26 -5.63
N THR A 2 -33.48 65.22 -6.42
CA THR A 2 -33.06 65.41 -7.82
C THR A 2 -34.30 65.75 -8.64
N HIS A 3 -34.33 66.93 -9.25
CA HIS A 3 -35.44 67.36 -10.10
C HIS A 3 -35.12 67.00 -11.55
N TYR A 4 -35.90 66.11 -12.13
CA TYR A 4 -35.79 65.73 -13.54
C TYR A 4 -36.66 66.62 -14.42
N LYS A 5 -36.15 67.00 -15.60
CA LYS A 5 -36.93 67.52 -16.71
C LYS A 5 -37.43 66.33 -17.52
N LYS A 6 -38.74 66.17 -17.58
CA LYS A 6 -39.37 64.96 -18.13
C LYS A 6 -39.97 65.25 -19.50
N ALA A 7 -39.60 64.45 -20.50
CA ALA A 7 -40.34 64.31 -21.74
C ALA A 7 -41.15 63.02 -21.65
N GLN A 8 -42.48 63.12 -21.66
CA GLN A 8 -43.36 62.00 -21.40
C GLN A 8 -44.40 61.81 -22.51
N ALA A 9 -44.65 60.55 -22.89
CA ALA A 9 -45.73 60.17 -23.79
C ALA A 9 -46.30 58.78 -23.47
N ASP A 10 -47.57 58.59 -23.82
CA ASP A 10 -48.19 57.27 -23.83
C ASP A 10 -47.93 56.58 -25.18
N LEU A 11 -47.56 55.30 -25.15
CA LEU A 11 -47.30 54.50 -26.34
C LEU A 11 -48.27 53.31 -26.40
N ASN A 12 -49.06 53.24 -27.47
CA ASN A 12 -50.07 52.20 -27.64
C ASN A 12 -49.52 51.01 -28.44
N ILE A 13 -49.50 49.82 -27.84
CA ILE A 13 -49.19 48.55 -28.51
C ILE A 13 -50.39 48.18 -29.39
N SER A 14 -50.25 48.39 -30.70
CA SER A 14 -51.27 48.05 -31.69
C SER A 14 -50.64 47.63 -33.02
N THR A 15 -51.44 47.01 -33.87
CA THR A 15 -51.08 46.68 -35.26
C THR A 15 -51.32 47.85 -36.23
N GLU A 16 -51.86 48.95 -35.74
CA GLU A 16 -52.14 50.14 -36.55
C GLU A 16 -50.86 50.93 -36.79
N ARG A 17 -50.75 51.52 -37.98
CA ARG A 17 -49.63 52.39 -38.30
C ARG A 17 -49.72 53.67 -37.45
N THR A 18 -48.77 53.84 -36.53
CA THR A 18 -48.61 55.06 -35.76
C THR A 18 -47.66 56.02 -36.47
N LEU A 19 -48.01 57.30 -36.52
CA LEU A 19 -47.10 58.36 -36.97
C LEU A 19 -46.08 58.65 -35.85
N PRO A 20 -44.85 59.11 -36.19
CA PRO A 20 -43.89 59.52 -35.17
C PRO A 20 -44.47 60.57 -34.22
N ILE A 21 -44.34 60.34 -32.91
CA ILE A 21 -44.86 61.23 -31.87
C ILE A 21 -43.90 62.42 -31.71
N ASP A 22 -44.42 63.63 -31.83
CA ASP A 22 -43.68 64.82 -31.39
C ASP A 22 -43.83 64.96 -29.88
N LEU A 23 -42.76 64.74 -29.11
CA LEU A 23 -42.80 64.87 -27.65
C LEU A 23 -43.00 66.32 -27.21
N LYS A 24 -42.85 67.30 -28.13
CA LYS A 24 -42.86 68.74 -27.83
C LYS A 24 -41.91 69.13 -26.69
N ALA A 25 -40.90 68.30 -26.47
CA ALA A 25 -39.90 68.46 -25.43
C ALA A 25 -38.66 69.11 -26.02
N THR A 26 -38.12 70.07 -25.27
CA THR A 26 -36.84 70.71 -25.58
C THR A 26 -35.97 70.66 -24.33
N PHE A 27 -34.88 69.90 -24.39
CA PHE A 27 -33.85 69.90 -23.35
C PHE A 27 -32.77 70.93 -23.68
N SER A 28 -32.00 71.32 -22.68
CA SER A 28 -30.80 72.15 -22.82
C SER A 28 -29.54 71.28 -22.75
N THR A 29 -28.47 71.66 -23.43
CA THR A 29 -27.14 71.03 -23.28
C THR A 29 -26.62 71.05 -21.83
N GLN A 30 -27.19 71.90 -20.98
CA GLN A 30 -26.87 72.00 -19.55
C GLN A 30 -27.81 71.16 -18.66
N ASP A 31 -28.74 70.40 -19.23
CA ASP A 31 -29.63 69.50 -18.47
C ASP A 31 -28.92 68.18 -18.08
N ILE A 32 -27.64 68.29 -17.75
CA ILE A 32 -26.74 67.21 -17.36
C ILE A 32 -27.33 66.45 -16.17
N ASN A 33 -27.46 65.13 -16.31
CA ASN A 33 -28.04 64.23 -15.32
C ASN A 33 -29.48 64.60 -14.89
N SER A 34 -30.22 65.35 -15.72
CA SER A 34 -31.60 65.76 -15.40
C SER A 34 -32.61 65.58 -16.55
N ALA A 35 -32.16 65.40 -17.79
CA ALA A 35 -33.02 65.16 -18.95
C ALA A 35 -33.50 63.70 -19.03
N LEU A 36 -34.79 63.48 -18.75
CA LEU A 36 -35.38 62.16 -18.59
C LEU A 36 -36.49 61.92 -19.63
N LEU A 37 -36.35 60.85 -20.43
CA LEU A 37 -37.40 60.31 -21.28
C LEU A 37 -38.23 59.31 -20.48
N ILE A 38 -39.56 59.38 -20.56
CA ILE A 38 -40.48 58.44 -19.89
C ILE A 38 -41.60 58.06 -20.87
N PHE A 39 -41.84 56.76 -21.03
CA PHE A 39 -42.92 56.26 -21.86
C PHE A 39 -43.80 55.30 -21.09
N THR A 40 -45.10 55.59 -21.03
CA THR A 40 -46.09 54.67 -20.43
C THR A 40 -46.66 53.78 -21.53
N LEU A 41 -46.51 52.46 -21.39
CA LEU A 41 -46.99 51.49 -22.36
C LEU A 41 -48.47 51.18 -22.11
N LYS A 42 -49.27 51.23 -23.17
CA LYS A 42 -50.72 50.97 -23.13
C LYS A 42 -51.14 49.99 -24.20
N LYS A 43 -52.22 49.24 -23.94
CA LYS A 43 -52.89 48.38 -24.93
C LYS A 43 -54.40 48.53 -24.76
N ASP A 44 -55.08 48.79 -25.86
CA ASP A 44 -56.54 48.99 -25.89
C ASP A 44 -57.06 50.03 -24.87
N GLY A 45 -56.25 51.04 -24.56
CA GLY A 45 -56.57 52.13 -23.63
C GLY A 45 -56.15 51.91 -22.17
N GLU A 46 -55.75 50.70 -21.80
CA GLU A 46 -55.30 50.33 -20.45
C GLU A 46 -53.78 50.23 -20.36
N ASN A 47 -53.21 50.39 -19.15
CA ASN A 47 -51.78 50.21 -18.92
C ASN A 47 -51.34 48.77 -19.24
N TYR A 48 -50.27 48.63 -20.02
CA TYR A 48 -49.76 47.33 -20.42
C TYR A 48 -48.78 46.79 -19.35
N PRO A 49 -49.04 45.62 -18.77
CA PRO A 49 -48.19 45.07 -17.71
C PRO A 49 -46.81 44.71 -18.26
N LEU A 50 -45.77 45.29 -17.68
CA LEU A 50 -44.38 44.96 -18.00
C LEU A 50 -43.86 43.90 -17.04
N SER A 51 -43.20 42.88 -17.56
CA SER A 51 -42.50 41.85 -16.77
C SER A 51 -40.99 42.03 -16.85
N ASP A 52 -40.28 41.38 -15.93
CA ASP A 52 -38.81 41.38 -15.89
C ASP A 52 -38.17 40.67 -17.11
N ASP A 53 -38.97 39.88 -17.84
CA ASP A 53 -38.55 39.19 -19.07
C ASP A 53 -38.73 40.05 -20.33
N MET A 54 -39.04 41.34 -20.18
CA MET A 54 -39.13 42.28 -21.30
C MET A 54 -37.87 43.15 -21.36
N THR A 55 -37.47 43.52 -22.57
CA THR A 55 -36.39 44.50 -22.79
C THR A 55 -36.91 45.68 -23.59
N ALA A 56 -36.58 46.89 -23.16
CA ALA A 56 -36.91 48.13 -23.85
C ALA A 56 -35.63 48.71 -24.47
N VAL A 57 -35.49 48.66 -25.79
CA VAL A 57 -34.29 49.15 -26.49
C VAL A 57 -34.59 50.46 -27.20
N LEU A 58 -33.89 51.50 -26.77
CA LEU A 58 -33.93 52.85 -27.30
C LEU A 58 -32.82 53.06 -28.34
N TYR A 59 -33.21 53.62 -29.47
CA TYR A 59 -32.33 54.19 -30.47
C TYR A 59 -32.53 55.70 -30.53
N LEU A 60 -31.45 56.48 -30.46
CA LEU A 60 -31.49 57.92 -30.71
C LEU A 60 -30.54 58.27 -31.85
N ILE A 61 -31.05 59.04 -32.81
CA ILE A 61 -30.28 59.56 -33.94
C ILE A 61 -30.47 61.07 -33.99
N GLY A 62 -29.37 61.80 -33.81
CA GLY A 62 -29.27 63.25 -34.04
C GLY A 62 -28.15 63.57 -35.02
N ASN A 63 -27.79 64.84 -35.17
CA ASN A 63 -26.77 65.26 -36.14
C ASN A 63 -25.40 64.57 -35.93
N GLN A 64 -25.00 64.38 -34.66
CA GLN A 64 -23.73 63.75 -34.26
C GLN A 64 -23.93 62.76 -33.10
N LEU A 65 -25.18 62.34 -32.88
CA LEU A 65 -25.60 61.52 -31.75
C LEU A 65 -26.13 60.19 -32.28
N HIS A 66 -25.50 59.08 -31.91
CA HIS A 66 -25.97 57.73 -32.18
C HIS A 66 -25.94 56.92 -30.87
N VAL A 67 -27.13 56.60 -30.37
CA VAL A 67 -27.33 55.88 -29.11
C VAL A 67 -28.09 54.59 -29.40
N LYS A 68 -27.66 53.48 -28.79
CA LYS A 68 -28.42 52.22 -28.71
C LYS A 68 -28.32 51.74 -27.27
N LYS A 69 -29.38 51.90 -26.49
CA LYS A 69 -29.42 51.46 -25.08
C LYS A 69 -30.66 50.74 -24.67
N GLU A 70 -30.51 49.92 -23.65
CA GLU A 70 -31.63 49.44 -22.86
C GLU A 70 -32.12 50.55 -21.93
N MET A 71 -33.42 50.78 -21.93
CA MET A 71 -34.12 51.65 -21.00
C MET A 71 -34.43 50.89 -19.71
N GLU A 72 -34.51 51.61 -18.60
CA GLU A 72 -34.95 51.04 -17.33
C GLU A 72 -36.47 50.82 -17.35
N ILE A 73 -36.92 49.65 -16.86
CA ILE A 73 -38.33 49.27 -16.80
C ILE A 73 -38.85 49.48 -15.37
N ASN A 74 -39.93 50.25 -15.25
CA ASN A 74 -40.74 50.36 -14.04
C ASN A 74 -42.06 49.62 -14.27
N SER A 75 -42.07 48.33 -13.90
CA SER A 75 -43.22 47.44 -14.06
C SER A 75 -44.45 47.89 -13.28
N LEU A 76 -44.26 48.53 -12.12
CA LEU A 76 -45.37 49.04 -11.29
C LEU A 76 -46.19 50.12 -12.00
N ASN A 77 -45.53 50.99 -12.75
CA ASN A 77 -46.17 52.10 -13.45
C ASN A 77 -46.43 51.81 -14.94
N SER A 78 -46.01 50.64 -15.44
CA SER A 78 -45.99 50.35 -16.88
C SER A 78 -45.16 51.38 -17.66
N GLU A 79 -44.08 51.85 -17.06
CA GLU A 79 -43.22 52.90 -17.61
C GLU A 79 -41.86 52.33 -18.00
N VAL A 80 -41.29 52.84 -19.10
CA VAL A 80 -39.87 52.71 -19.40
C VAL A 80 -39.24 54.09 -19.44
N TYR A 81 -38.05 54.22 -18.88
CA TYR A 81 -37.39 55.53 -18.77
C TYR A 81 -35.90 55.47 -19.05
N TYR A 82 -35.38 56.59 -19.55
CA TYR A 82 -33.97 56.74 -19.91
C TYR A 82 -33.51 58.14 -19.58
N LEU A 83 -32.47 58.23 -18.75
CA LEU A 83 -31.80 59.47 -18.40
C LEU A 83 -30.67 59.70 -19.41
N LEU A 84 -30.75 60.77 -20.19
CA LEU A 84 -29.68 61.10 -21.13
C LEU A 84 -28.36 61.32 -20.38
N THR A 85 -27.28 60.73 -20.88
CA THR A 85 -25.96 60.87 -20.27
C THR A 85 -25.39 62.27 -20.49
N PRO A 86 -24.40 62.70 -19.67
CA PRO A 86 -23.71 63.97 -19.87
C PRO A 86 -23.08 64.13 -21.26
N GLU A 87 -22.71 63.05 -21.93
CA GLU A 87 -22.16 63.14 -23.30
C GLU A 87 -23.28 63.26 -24.34
N GLU A 88 -24.34 62.46 -24.23
CA GLU A 88 -25.47 62.52 -25.15
C GLU A 88 -26.15 63.89 -25.17
N ILE A 89 -26.37 64.50 -23.99
CA ILE A 89 -27.10 65.77 -23.86
C ILE A 89 -26.35 66.95 -24.48
N LYS A 90 -25.04 66.84 -24.73
CA LYS A 90 -24.23 67.91 -25.37
C LYS A 90 -24.49 68.04 -26.87
N HIS A 91 -25.07 67.02 -27.50
CA HIS A 91 -25.31 67.02 -28.95
C HIS A 91 -26.60 67.76 -29.31
N ALA A 92 -26.50 69.09 -29.36
CA ALA A 92 -27.61 69.97 -29.71
C ALA A 92 -28.17 69.70 -31.13
N GLY A 93 -29.48 69.80 -31.26
CA GLY A 93 -30.21 69.60 -32.51
C GLY A 93 -31.50 68.80 -32.32
N LYS A 94 -32.14 68.48 -33.44
CA LYS A 94 -33.28 67.56 -33.47
C LYS A 94 -32.79 66.14 -33.26
N VAL A 95 -33.50 65.39 -32.44
CA VAL A 95 -33.24 63.97 -32.18
C VAL A 95 -34.47 63.17 -32.58
N ASP A 96 -34.28 62.23 -33.50
CA ASP A 96 -35.24 61.20 -33.83
C ASP A 96 -34.98 59.98 -32.94
N GLY A 97 -36.02 59.50 -32.28
CA GLY A 97 -35.97 58.36 -31.38
C GLY A 97 -36.82 57.21 -31.88
N GLU A 98 -36.37 55.98 -31.64
CA GLU A 98 -37.14 54.76 -31.87
C GLU A 98 -37.01 53.84 -30.65
N LEU A 99 -38.13 53.41 -30.10
CA LEU A 99 -38.19 52.51 -28.95
C LEU A 99 -38.79 51.18 -29.37
N TYR A 100 -38.05 50.10 -29.16
CA TYR A 100 -38.50 48.73 -29.33
C TYR A 100 -38.76 48.08 -27.99
N ILE A 101 -39.88 47.38 -27.87
CA ILE A 101 -40.16 46.49 -26.74
C ILE A 101 -40.05 45.05 -27.22
N TYR A 102 -39.22 44.26 -26.56
CA TYR A 102 -38.98 42.85 -26.88
C TYR A 102 -39.53 41.94 -25.78
N LEU A 103 -40.08 40.79 -26.18
CA LEU A 103 -40.49 39.71 -25.27
C LEU A 103 -39.33 38.73 -25.05
N ASN A 104 -39.28 38.14 -23.85
CA ASN A 104 -38.34 37.09 -23.44
C ASN A 104 -36.86 37.50 -23.51
N ASN A 105 -36.55 38.80 -23.42
CA ASN A 105 -35.19 39.34 -23.52
C ASN A 105 -34.43 38.94 -24.80
N GLU A 106 -35.15 38.67 -25.89
CA GLU A 106 -34.56 38.37 -27.20
C GLU A 106 -34.90 39.48 -28.22
N GLU A 107 -33.87 40.10 -28.83
CA GLU A 107 -34.04 41.10 -29.92
C GLU A 107 -34.74 40.52 -31.19
N SER A 108 -35.04 39.22 -31.21
CA SER A 108 -35.75 38.53 -32.31
C SER A 108 -37.28 38.60 -32.23
N GLN A 109 -37.88 38.99 -31.09
CA GLN A 109 -39.34 39.03 -30.92
C GLN A 109 -39.83 40.40 -30.45
N SER A 110 -39.94 41.35 -31.39
CA SER A 110 -40.49 42.69 -31.12
C SER A 110 -42.00 42.63 -30.88
N LEU A 111 -42.42 43.16 -29.73
CA LEU A 111 -43.82 43.38 -29.34
C LEU A 111 -44.39 44.66 -29.96
N SER A 112 -43.61 45.74 -29.94
CA SER A 112 -43.96 47.02 -30.57
C SER A 112 -42.72 47.84 -30.90
N ALA A 113 -42.88 48.78 -31.84
CA ALA A 113 -41.88 49.78 -32.22
C ALA A 113 -42.54 51.16 -32.29
N HIS A 114 -41.98 52.14 -31.59
CA HIS A 114 -42.53 53.49 -31.49
C HIS A 114 -41.50 54.53 -31.90
N LYS A 115 -41.86 55.37 -32.88
CA LYS A 115 -41.04 56.49 -33.32
C LYS A 115 -41.47 57.77 -32.62
N PHE A 116 -40.50 58.58 -32.19
CA PHE A 116 -40.75 59.86 -31.58
C PHE A 116 -39.64 60.86 -31.94
N LYS A 117 -39.85 62.13 -31.60
CA LYS A 117 -38.85 63.18 -31.80
C LYS A 117 -38.89 64.21 -30.68
N PHE A 118 -37.74 64.78 -30.38
CA PHE A 118 -37.56 65.91 -29.45
C PHE A 118 -36.39 66.78 -29.90
N ASN A 119 -36.13 67.87 -29.18
CA ASN A 119 -35.04 68.80 -29.49
C ASN A 119 -34.10 68.97 -28.30
N ILE A 120 -32.81 69.16 -28.57
CA ILE A 120 -31.81 69.60 -27.60
C ILE A 120 -31.31 70.97 -28.05
N GLU A 121 -31.54 72.00 -27.25
CA GLU A 121 -31.05 73.35 -27.48
C GLU A 121 -29.71 73.58 -26.81
N ARG A 122 -28.83 74.29 -27.53
CA ARG A 122 -27.54 74.72 -26.99
C ARG A 122 -27.75 75.85 -25.99
N ALA A 123 -27.28 75.68 -24.76
CA ALA A 123 -27.28 76.73 -23.75
C ALA A 123 -26.34 77.88 -24.16
N LEU A 124 -26.61 79.09 -23.66
CA LEU A 124 -25.77 80.28 -23.93
C LEU A 124 -24.30 80.06 -23.54
N MET A 125 -24.05 79.34 -22.44
CA MET A 125 -22.69 79.06 -21.96
C MET A 125 -21.89 78.11 -22.88
N ASP A 126 -22.57 77.38 -23.77
CA ASP A 126 -21.95 76.42 -24.70
C ASP A 126 -21.80 76.99 -26.12
N GLN A 127 -22.15 78.27 -26.34
CA GLN A 127 -22.13 78.89 -27.68
C GLN A 127 -20.72 79.07 -28.25
N ASP A 128 -19.71 79.26 -27.40
CA ASP A 128 -18.32 79.51 -27.79
C ASP A 128 -17.47 78.22 -27.91
N ILE A 129 -18.09 77.04 -27.74
CA ILE A 129 -17.40 75.75 -27.82
C ILE A 129 -17.68 75.15 -29.21
N GLU A 130 -16.65 75.10 -30.06
CA GLU A 130 -16.69 74.25 -31.25
C GLU A 130 -16.80 72.79 -30.79
N VAL A 131 -17.99 72.20 -30.96
CA VAL A 131 -18.14 70.75 -30.90
C VAL A 131 -17.33 70.22 -32.07
N SER A 132 -16.11 69.76 -31.82
CA SER A 132 -15.30 69.03 -32.81
C SER A 132 -16.18 68.00 -33.50
N GLU A 133 -16.05 67.81 -34.82
CA GLU A 133 -16.90 66.95 -35.69
C GLU A 133 -16.90 65.44 -35.34
N ASN A 134 -16.64 65.06 -34.10
CA ASN A 134 -16.67 63.68 -33.64
C ASN A 134 -18.11 63.24 -33.42
N VAL A 135 -18.50 62.18 -34.12
CA VAL A 135 -19.77 61.49 -33.94
C VAL A 135 -19.70 60.69 -32.64
N TYR A 136 -20.63 60.93 -31.71
CA TYR A 136 -20.79 60.10 -30.52
C TYR A 136 -21.50 58.81 -30.89
N ILE A 137 -20.80 57.68 -30.67
CA ILE A 137 -21.33 56.33 -30.85
C ILE A 137 -21.09 55.58 -29.54
N GLU A 138 -22.17 55.29 -28.84
CA GLU A 138 -22.11 54.73 -27.50
C GLU A 138 -21.38 53.38 -27.40
N ASP A 139 -21.57 52.50 -28.40
CA ASP A 139 -20.87 51.20 -28.44
C ASP A 139 -19.35 51.39 -28.50
N PHE A 140 -18.88 52.40 -29.23
CA PHE A 140 -17.45 52.70 -29.34
C PHE A 140 -16.88 53.23 -28.02
N GLU A 141 -17.61 54.12 -27.34
CA GLU A 141 -17.21 54.63 -26.03
C GLU A 141 -17.23 53.54 -24.95
N SER A 142 -18.19 52.61 -25.02
CA SER A 142 -18.25 51.45 -24.15
C SER A 142 -17.03 50.55 -24.31
N VAL A 143 -16.67 50.21 -25.56
CA VAL A 143 -15.48 49.42 -25.88
C VAL A 143 -14.21 50.13 -25.41
N LYS A 144 -14.09 51.44 -25.67
CA LYS A 144 -12.93 52.23 -25.23
C LYS A 144 -12.74 52.16 -23.72
N LYS A 145 -13.81 52.31 -22.94
CA LYS A 145 -13.76 52.24 -21.47
C LYS A 145 -13.35 50.85 -20.98
N GLU A 146 -13.83 49.79 -21.63
CA GLU A 146 -13.42 48.41 -21.31
C GLU A 146 -11.92 48.21 -21.55
N TYR A 147 -11.39 48.69 -22.68
CA TYR A 147 -9.96 48.65 -22.97
C TYR A 147 -9.14 49.45 -21.97
N GLU A 148 -9.57 50.66 -21.61
CA GLU A 148 -8.88 51.49 -20.61
C GLU A 148 -8.80 50.79 -19.24
N LEU A 149 -9.89 50.12 -18.82
CA LEU A 149 -9.90 49.33 -17.58
C LEU A 149 -8.98 48.11 -17.67
N LEU A 150 -9.00 47.40 -18.80
CA LEU A 150 -8.13 46.25 -19.04
C LEU A 150 -6.65 46.65 -18.98
N PHE A 151 -6.28 47.77 -19.61
CA PHE A 151 -4.92 48.30 -19.56
C PHE A 151 -4.50 48.71 -18.15
N ALA A 152 -5.38 49.35 -17.38
CA ALA A 152 -5.10 49.73 -15.99
C ALA A 152 -4.87 48.50 -15.10
N ASN A 153 -5.67 47.45 -15.28
CA ASN A 153 -5.51 46.18 -14.55
C ASN A 153 -4.20 45.47 -14.94
N LEU A 154 -3.91 45.38 -16.24
CA LEU A 154 -2.67 44.77 -16.73
C LEU A 154 -1.42 45.49 -16.20
N LYS A 155 -1.45 46.83 -16.15
CA LYS A 155 -0.37 47.63 -15.58
C LYS A 155 -0.15 47.29 -14.10
N THR A 156 -1.22 47.25 -13.31
CA THR A 156 -1.16 46.90 -11.89
C THR A 156 -0.59 45.49 -11.67
N GLU A 157 -1.04 44.51 -12.45
CA GLU A 157 -0.53 43.13 -12.35
C GLU A 157 0.96 43.04 -12.72
N LEU A 158 1.37 43.76 -13.77
CA LEU A 158 2.77 43.81 -14.19
C LEU A 158 3.66 44.45 -13.11
N GLU A 159 3.24 45.56 -12.50
CA GLU A 159 3.96 46.21 -11.41
C GLU A 159 4.09 45.29 -10.18
N ALA A 160 3.05 44.55 -9.83
CA ALA A 160 3.10 43.56 -8.75
C ALA A 160 4.10 42.43 -9.06
N LYS A 161 4.04 41.84 -10.26
CA LYS A 161 4.99 40.79 -10.67
C LYS A 161 6.44 41.29 -10.68
N ILE A 162 6.69 42.53 -11.09
CA ILE A 162 8.03 43.14 -11.04
C ILE A 162 8.52 43.26 -9.59
N SER A 163 7.64 43.68 -8.67
CA SER A 163 7.96 43.76 -7.23
C SER A 163 8.31 42.39 -6.64
N ASP A 164 7.54 41.35 -6.97
CA ASP A 164 7.78 39.98 -6.49
C ASP A 164 9.11 39.41 -7.02
N LEU A 165 9.42 39.67 -8.29
CA LEU A 165 10.70 39.30 -8.89
C LEU A 165 11.87 40.00 -8.22
N HIS A 166 11.73 41.29 -7.88
CA HIS A 166 12.77 42.03 -7.18
C HIS A 166 13.05 41.42 -5.80
N THR A 167 11.99 41.18 -5.02
CA THR A 167 12.07 40.55 -3.69
C THR A 167 12.75 39.18 -3.76
N SER A 168 12.35 38.35 -4.73
CA SER A 168 12.95 37.02 -4.94
C SER A 168 14.43 37.10 -5.29
N SER A 169 14.81 38.08 -6.13
CA SER A 169 16.21 38.30 -6.49
C SER A 169 17.06 38.74 -5.30
N GLU A 170 16.54 39.61 -4.43
CA GLU A 170 17.24 40.03 -3.20
C GLU A 170 17.47 38.84 -2.25
N GLN A 171 16.46 37.98 -2.08
CA GLN A 171 16.60 36.78 -1.25
C GLN A 171 17.65 35.81 -1.81
N LEU A 172 17.64 35.56 -3.12
CA LEU A 172 18.65 34.69 -3.75
C LEU A 172 20.07 35.25 -3.59
N GLN A 173 20.24 36.57 -3.64
CA GLN A 173 21.54 37.20 -3.39
C GLN A 173 21.98 37.02 -1.93
N ALA A 174 21.06 37.16 -0.96
CA ALA A 174 21.35 36.93 0.45
C ALA A 174 21.75 35.46 0.71
N ASP A 175 21.00 34.50 0.17
CA ASP A 175 21.28 33.07 0.31
C ASP A 175 22.64 32.71 -0.31
N ALA A 176 22.96 33.26 -1.49
CA ALA A 176 24.25 33.06 -2.13
C ALA A 176 25.41 33.61 -1.29
N GLN A 177 25.22 34.75 -0.62
CA GLN A 177 26.23 35.30 0.29
C GLN A 177 26.43 34.40 1.52
N VAL A 178 25.36 33.87 2.11
CA VAL A 178 25.43 32.93 3.24
C VAL A 178 26.16 31.65 2.83
N LEU A 179 25.79 31.05 1.70
CA LEU A 179 26.46 29.85 1.19
C LEU A 179 27.94 30.10 0.92
N LYS A 180 28.28 31.26 0.35
CA LYS A 180 29.68 31.65 0.14
C LYS A 180 30.43 31.75 1.47
N GLN A 181 29.85 32.41 2.47
CA GLN A 181 30.47 32.50 3.80
C GLN A 181 30.67 31.13 4.44
N GLN A 182 29.69 30.24 4.33
CA GLN A 182 29.81 28.86 4.82
C GLN A 182 30.92 28.11 4.10
N PHE A 183 31.01 28.25 2.77
CA PHE A 183 32.06 27.63 1.96
C PHE A 183 33.45 28.19 2.32
N ASP A 184 33.59 29.50 2.42
CA ASP A 184 34.85 30.16 2.80
C ASP A 184 35.27 29.81 4.24
N ALA A 185 34.31 29.53 5.13
CA ALA A 185 34.55 29.05 6.49
C ALA A 185 34.90 27.56 6.58
N LEU A 186 34.71 26.78 5.51
CA LEU A 186 35.20 25.39 5.47
C LEU A 186 36.72 25.40 5.47
N ASN A 187 37.32 25.18 6.63
CA ASN A 187 38.76 24.95 6.71
C ASN A 187 39.10 23.59 6.07
N PRO A 188 39.75 23.54 4.91
CA PRO A 188 40.01 22.27 4.22
C PRO A 188 41.00 21.38 4.97
N GLU A 189 41.73 21.93 5.94
CA GLU A 189 42.63 21.17 6.81
C GLU A 189 41.88 20.33 7.83
N GLN A 190 40.63 20.65 8.17
CA GLN A 190 39.86 19.88 9.16
C GLN A 190 39.52 18.46 8.68
N PHE A 191 39.56 18.22 7.37
CA PHE A 191 39.28 16.93 6.76
C PHE A 191 40.54 16.07 6.66
N ALA A 192 40.47 14.81 7.09
CA ALA A 192 41.53 13.84 6.86
C ALA A 192 41.68 13.57 5.35
N ARG A 193 42.90 13.66 4.82
CA ARG A 193 43.21 13.38 3.41
C ARG A 193 44.10 12.14 3.34
N LYS A 194 44.01 11.39 2.25
CA LYS A 194 44.90 10.24 2.00
C LYS A 194 46.05 10.70 1.09
N ASP A 195 47.27 10.59 1.58
CA ASP A 195 48.49 10.86 0.82
C ASP A 195 49.46 9.69 0.98
N GLY A 196 49.95 9.13 -0.12
CA GLY A 196 50.86 7.97 -0.09
C GLY A 196 50.33 6.73 0.67
N GLY A 197 49.02 6.58 0.84
CA GLY A 197 48.41 5.47 1.60
C GLY A 197 48.17 5.73 3.09
N VAL A 198 48.60 6.90 3.60
CA VAL A 198 48.46 7.30 5.00
C VAL A 198 47.47 8.46 5.10
N PHE A 199 46.65 8.47 6.16
CA PHE A 199 45.78 9.62 6.44
C PHE A 199 46.56 10.74 7.13
N THR A 200 46.36 11.98 6.68
CA THR A 200 47.05 13.17 7.21
C THR A 200 46.62 13.56 8.63
N LYS A 201 45.48 13.05 9.11
CA LYS A 201 44.91 13.26 10.44
C LYS A 201 44.19 11.99 10.92
N SER A 202 44.08 11.81 12.24
CA SER A 202 43.29 10.74 12.85
C SER A 202 41.81 10.86 12.48
N LEU A 203 41.17 9.75 12.14
CA LEU A 203 39.72 9.70 11.93
C LEU A 203 39.05 9.35 13.25
N THR A 204 38.23 10.26 13.78
CA THR A 204 37.46 10.04 15.00
C THR A 204 35.98 9.86 14.70
N LEU A 205 35.34 8.90 15.35
CA LEU A 205 33.89 8.69 15.32
C LEU A 205 33.40 8.63 16.76
N ASN A 206 32.50 9.54 17.17
CA ASN A 206 31.98 9.60 18.54
C ASN A 206 33.07 9.66 19.63
N ASN A 207 34.11 10.47 19.42
CA ASN A 207 35.28 10.59 20.30
C ASN A 207 36.12 9.31 20.45
N TYR A 208 35.91 8.31 19.59
CA TYR A 208 36.81 7.18 19.45
C TYR A 208 37.71 7.37 18.24
N ASP A 209 39.01 7.29 18.46
CA ASP A 209 40.00 7.18 17.40
C ASP A 209 39.81 5.84 16.66
N VAL A 210 39.34 5.89 15.42
CA VAL A 210 39.16 4.70 14.56
C VAL A 210 40.51 4.30 13.93
N TYR A 211 41.40 5.27 13.74
CA TYR A 211 42.78 5.07 13.26
C TYR A 211 43.72 6.06 13.95
N THR A 212 44.63 5.59 14.80
CA THR A 212 45.72 6.39 15.36
C THR A 212 47.08 5.77 15.13
N LYS A 213 48.06 6.65 14.92
CA LYS A 213 49.50 6.38 14.90
C LYS A 213 50.04 5.80 16.23
N GLU A 214 49.29 5.99 17.33
CA GLU A 214 49.75 5.70 18.71
C GLU A 214 49.16 4.41 19.32
N LYS A 215 48.21 3.75 18.66
CA LYS A 215 47.86 2.37 18.98
C LYS A 215 48.38 1.49 17.86
N PRO A 216 49.46 0.70 18.06
CA PRO A 216 49.82 -0.30 17.07
C PRO A 216 48.60 -1.20 16.91
N VAL A 217 47.97 -1.11 15.73
CA VAL A 217 46.98 -2.08 15.30
C VAL A 217 47.66 -3.44 15.38
N GLN A 218 46.95 -4.48 15.80
CA GLN A 218 47.52 -5.82 15.81
C GLN A 218 47.92 -6.20 14.36
N GLU A 219 49.21 -6.09 14.02
CA GLU A 219 49.76 -6.22 12.65
C GLU A 219 49.83 -7.67 12.13
N TYR A 220 49.26 -8.62 12.86
CA TYR A 220 49.26 -10.01 12.43
C TYR A 220 48.10 -10.25 11.47
N VAL A 221 48.43 -10.34 10.19
CA VAL A 221 47.48 -10.74 9.15
C VAL A 221 46.94 -12.14 9.43
N LEU A 222 45.64 -12.34 9.26
CA LEU A 222 45.00 -13.67 9.34
C LEU A 222 44.92 -14.37 7.97
N THR A 223 45.09 -13.59 6.89
CA THR A 223 45.03 -14.06 5.50
C THR A 223 46.10 -13.37 4.66
N ASP A 224 46.44 -13.94 3.50
CA ASP A 224 47.29 -13.30 2.50
C ASP A 224 46.58 -12.12 1.80
N SER A 225 47.27 -11.41 0.90
CA SER A 225 46.69 -10.28 0.16
C SER A 225 45.54 -10.67 -0.78
N GLY A 226 45.33 -11.97 -1.02
CA GLY A 226 44.21 -12.51 -1.78
C GLY A 226 43.07 -13.02 -0.90
N GLY A 227 43.13 -12.82 0.42
CA GLY A 227 42.13 -13.29 1.39
C GLY A 227 42.18 -14.81 1.65
N LYS A 228 43.28 -15.49 1.31
CA LYS A 228 43.46 -16.93 1.56
C LYS A 228 44.19 -17.17 2.88
N LEU A 229 44.05 -18.38 3.44
CA LEU A 229 44.81 -18.79 4.62
C LEU A 229 46.32 -18.67 4.38
N LEU A 230 47.04 -18.26 5.42
CA LEU A 230 48.50 -18.21 5.38
C LEU A 230 49.07 -19.61 5.17
N LEU A 231 50.02 -19.75 4.24
CA LEU A 231 50.73 -21.01 4.02
C LEU A 231 52.09 -21.01 4.69
N LYS A 232 52.45 -22.14 5.30
CA LYS A 232 53.80 -22.36 5.84
C LYS A 232 54.29 -23.77 5.48
N SER A 233 55.53 -23.87 5.00
CA SER A 233 56.08 -25.16 4.57
C SER A 233 57.12 -25.69 5.55
N SER A 234 57.34 -27.01 5.52
CA SER A 234 58.43 -27.71 6.18
C SER A 234 58.49 -27.52 7.71
N ILE A 235 57.31 -27.49 8.36
CA ILE A 235 57.24 -27.48 9.83
C ILE A 235 57.71 -28.83 10.38
N ASP A 236 58.59 -28.81 11.37
CA ASP A 236 58.97 -30.00 12.14
C ASP A 236 58.11 -30.11 13.42
N PHE A 237 57.28 -31.14 13.50
CA PHE A 237 56.37 -31.36 14.63
C PHE A 237 57.06 -31.77 15.93
N ASN A 238 58.34 -32.19 15.86
CA ASN A 238 59.18 -32.42 17.05
C ASN A 238 59.89 -31.15 17.53
N ASN A 239 59.94 -30.09 16.70
CA ASN A 239 60.66 -28.86 17.00
C ASN A 239 59.90 -27.62 16.53
N LEU A 240 58.68 -27.44 17.05
CA LEU A 240 57.80 -26.34 16.64
C LEU A 240 58.42 -24.96 16.88
N ASP A 241 59.17 -24.79 17.98
CA ASP A 241 59.74 -23.49 18.38
C ASP A 241 60.77 -22.95 17.36
N ALA A 242 61.41 -23.82 16.56
CA ALA A 242 62.32 -23.38 15.49
C ALA A 242 61.59 -22.71 14.32
N TYR A 243 60.28 -22.96 14.18
CA TYR A 243 59.49 -22.47 13.05
C TYR A 243 58.39 -21.50 13.49
N LEU A 244 57.82 -21.68 14.67
CA LEU A 244 56.62 -21.00 15.14
C LEU A 244 56.77 -20.59 16.61
N THR A 245 57.20 -19.35 16.82
CA THR A 245 57.39 -18.76 18.16
C THR A 245 56.23 -17.87 18.62
N THR A 246 55.35 -17.49 17.69
CA THR A 246 54.15 -16.67 17.93
C THR A 246 52.89 -17.38 17.45
N SER A 247 51.72 -16.90 17.87
CA SER A 247 50.44 -17.46 17.42
C SER A 247 50.35 -17.45 15.89
N TYR A 248 49.84 -18.54 15.33
CA TYR A 248 49.72 -18.74 13.89
C TYR A 248 48.42 -19.48 13.58
N SER A 249 47.73 -19.09 12.52
CA SER A 249 46.56 -19.80 12.00
C SER A 249 46.68 -19.88 10.49
N GLY A 250 46.71 -21.09 9.95
CA GLY A 250 46.91 -21.29 8.52
C GLY A 250 47.02 -22.75 8.11
N TYR A 251 47.58 -22.96 6.92
CA TYR A 251 47.76 -24.27 6.32
C TYR A 251 49.25 -24.62 6.23
N VAL A 252 49.63 -25.77 6.77
CA VAL A 252 51.01 -26.27 6.71
C VAL A 252 51.18 -27.27 5.57
N THR A 253 52.33 -27.25 4.92
CA THR A 253 52.70 -28.15 3.82
C THR A 253 54.07 -28.77 4.07
N THR A 254 54.31 -29.95 3.52
CA THR A 254 55.60 -30.67 3.57
C THR A 254 56.17 -30.83 4.99
N SER A 255 55.30 -30.93 6.01
CA SER A 255 55.72 -31.03 7.40
C SER A 255 56.36 -32.39 7.70
N THR A 256 57.34 -32.41 8.59
CA THR A 256 58.08 -33.61 9.00
C THR A 256 57.76 -33.99 10.44
N ASN A 257 58.06 -35.24 10.80
CA ASN A 257 57.83 -35.81 12.13
C ASN A 257 56.37 -35.68 12.62
N VAL A 258 55.42 -35.68 11.68
CA VAL A 258 53.99 -35.64 12.04
C VAL A 258 53.63 -36.89 12.86
N PRO A 259 53.04 -36.72 14.05
CA PRO A 259 52.69 -37.82 14.93
C PRO A 259 51.72 -38.81 14.29
N PHE A 260 51.75 -40.05 14.77
CA PHE A 260 50.83 -41.13 14.39
C PHE A 260 50.83 -41.49 12.88
N GLY A 261 51.87 -41.12 12.14
CA GLY A 261 52.00 -41.44 10.70
C GLY A 261 50.96 -40.75 9.82
N LEU A 262 50.41 -39.61 10.28
CA LEU A 262 49.39 -38.86 9.55
C LEU A 262 50.00 -37.98 8.45
N ASN A 263 49.15 -37.46 7.56
CA ASN A 263 49.56 -36.59 6.45
C ASN A 263 50.35 -35.36 6.95
N GLY A 264 51.42 -34.98 6.23
CA GLY A 264 52.27 -33.82 6.52
C GLY A 264 51.70 -32.46 6.11
N ASN A 265 50.57 -32.45 5.39
CA ASN A 265 49.84 -31.26 4.98
C ASN A 265 48.54 -31.18 5.76
N GLY A 266 48.13 -29.99 6.20
CA GLY A 266 46.90 -29.84 6.96
C GLY A 266 46.70 -28.45 7.56
N TYR A 267 45.56 -28.28 8.23
CA TYR A 267 45.25 -27.04 8.95
C TYR A 267 45.96 -27.04 10.29
N PHE A 268 46.63 -25.94 10.61
CA PHE A 268 47.42 -25.81 11.83
C PHE A 268 47.07 -24.50 12.54
N GLU A 269 46.86 -24.61 13.84
CA GLU A 269 46.58 -23.48 14.71
C GLU A 269 47.54 -23.53 15.91
N LEU A 270 48.30 -22.47 16.12
CA LEU A 270 49.12 -22.25 17.29
C LEU A 270 48.59 -21.04 18.05
N LYS A 271 48.25 -21.25 19.32
CA LYS A 271 47.85 -20.19 20.25
C LYS A 271 48.91 -20.06 21.33
N MET A 272 49.69 -18.99 21.27
CA MET A 272 50.69 -18.64 22.28
C MET A 272 50.11 -17.63 23.27
N ARG A 273 50.43 -17.81 24.55
CA ARG A 273 50.16 -16.89 25.67
C ARG A 273 51.48 -16.31 26.17
N SER A 274 51.40 -15.30 27.05
CA SER A 274 52.57 -14.80 27.77
C SER A 274 53.29 -15.92 28.53
N SER A 275 54.59 -15.74 28.75
CA SER A 275 55.46 -16.70 29.44
C SER A 275 55.57 -18.07 28.75
N GLY A 276 55.36 -18.13 27.43
CA GLY A 276 55.61 -19.30 26.62
C GLY A 276 54.56 -20.42 26.71
N TYR A 277 53.45 -20.21 27.41
CA TYR A 277 52.38 -21.21 27.43
C TYR A 277 51.65 -21.22 26.09
N GLY A 278 51.31 -22.40 25.57
CA GLY A 278 50.65 -22.45 24.28
C GLY A 278 49.97 -23.77 23.98
N VAL A 279 49.17 -23.77 22.91
CA VAL A 279 48.52 -24.96 22.37
C VAL A 279 48.67 -24.97 20.86
N ALA A 280 49.16 -26.09 20.33
CA ALA A 280 49.15 -26.38 18.92
C ALA A 280 48.03 -27.37 18.62
N THR A 281 47.26 -27.09 17.57
CA THR A 281 46.21 -27.96 17.06
C THR A 281 46.48 -28.23 15.59
N TYR A 282 46.40 -29.49 15.19
CA TYR A 282 46.65 -29.91 13.81
C TYR A 282 45.55 -30.83 13.31
N GLN A 283 44.96 -30.49 12.18
CA GLN A 283 44.06 -31.34 11.42
C GLN A 283 44.76 -31.72 10.10
N PRO A 284 45.25 -32.96 9.97
CA PRO A 284 45.84 -33.45 8.73
C PRO A 284 44.83 -33.39 7.57
N HIS A 285 45.33 -33.13 6.38
CA HIS A 285 44.55 -33.19 5.14
C HIS A 285 43.92 -34.57 4.96
N ASN A 286 42.65 -34.60 4.53
CA ASN A 286 41.84 -35.82 4.40
C ASN A 286 41.72 -36.63 5.70
N SER A 287 41.70 -35.97 6.86
CA SER A 287 41.52 -36.61 8.17
C SER A 287 40.44 -35.93 9.00
N ASN A 288 39.69 -36.76 9.72
CA ASN A 288 38.76 -36.33 10.78
C ASN A 288 39.41 -36.34 12.16
N ILE A 289 40.69 -36.67 12.25
CA ILE A 289 41.46 -36.66 13.50
C ILE A 289 42.01 -35.26 13.70
N ILE A 290 41.78 -34.72 14.90
CA ILE A 290 42.44 -33.50 15.37
C ILE A 290 43.51 -33.94 16.38
N LEU A 291 44.73 -33.43 16.19
CA LEU A 291 45.82 -33.57 17.14
C LEU A 291 45.96 -32.29 17.96
N MET A 292 46.38 -32.45 19.21
CA MET A 292 46.70 -31.35 20.10
C MET A 292 48.06 -31.59 20.75
N ASN A 293 48.83 -30.54 20.95
CA ASN A 293 50.03 -30.55 21.79
C ASN A 293 50.00 -29.29 22.66
N ARG A 294 50.39 -29.42 23.93
CA ARG A 294 50.39 -28.33 24.90
C ARG A 294 51.83 -27.95 25.24
N ARG A 295 52.10 -26.65 25.31
CA ARG A 295 53.39 -26.09 25.75
C ARG A 295 53.24 -25.58 27.18
N GLU A 296 54.04 -26.08 28.11
CA GLU A 296 54.00 -25.70 29.53
C GLU A 296 55.04 -24.63 29.89
N GLY A 297 55.00 -23.51 29.18
CA GLY A 297 55.93 -22.40 29.38
C GLY A 297 57.33 -22.66 28.83
N ASP A 298 58.19 -21.65 28.95
CA ASP A 298 59.52 -21.67 28.32
C ASP A 298 60.47 -22.73 28.88
N THR A 299 60.29 -23.13 30.14
CA THR A 299 61.18 -24.09 30.81
C THR A 299 60.85 -25.54 30.49
N LYS A 300 59.56 -25.88 30.29
CA LYS A 300 59.12 -27.26 30.06
C LYS A 300 58.86 -27.59 28.59
N GLY A 301 58.60 -26.59 27.75
CA GLY A 301 58.37 -26.79 26.32
C GLY A 301 57.13 -27.62 26.00
N TRP A 302 57.14 -28.24 24.82
CA TRP A 302 56.04 -29.05 24.28
C TRP A 302 55.95 -30.42 24.94
N GLN A 303 54.76 -30.78 25.43
CA GLN A 303 54.55 -31.99 26.23
C GLN A 303 54.30 -33.25 25.38
N GLY A 304 54.10 -33.08 24.08
CA GLY A 304 53.87 -34.17 23.13
C GLY A 304 52.47 -34.12 22.52
N TRP A 305 52.34 -34.78 21.36
CA TRP A 305 51.11 -34.76 20.59
C TRP A 305 50.16 -35.88 21.02
N GLU A 306 48.89 -35.53 21.18
CA GLU A 306 47.79 -36.43 21.48
C GLU A 306 46.63 -36.24 20.49
N LYS A 307 45.80 -37.27 20.30
CA LYS A 307 44.54 -37.12 19.59
C LYS A 307 43.53 -36.44 20.50
N THR A 308 42.72 -35.51 19.99
CA THR A 308 41.66 -34.89 20.77
C THR A 308 40.69 -35.96 21.29
N PRO A 309 40.41 -36.02 22.61
CA PRO A 309 39.54 -37.03 23.20
C PRO A 309 38.08 -36.81 22.78
N ILE A 310 37.34 -37.91 22.58
CA ILE A 310 35.87 -37.89 22.49
C ILE A 310 35.32 -37.76 23.91
N ASP A 311 34.44 -36.80 24.17
CA ASP A 311 33.76 -36.67 25.46
C ASP A 311 32.72 -37.79 25.64
N THR A 312 33.17 -38.91 26.19
CA THR A 312 32.34 -40.08 26.44
C THR A 312 31.20 -39.80 27.43
N ALA A 313 31.32 -38.79 28.29
CA ALA A 313 30.29 -38.44 29.27
C ALA A 313 29.05 -37.79 28.61
N GLN A 314 29.22 -37.12 27.47
CA GLN A 314 28.10 -36.55 26.69
C GLN A 314 27.44 -37.57 25.76
N VAL A 315 28.21 -38.52 25.23
CA VAL A 315 27.71 -39.48 24.23
C VAL A 315 26.91 -40.61 24.88
N GLN A 316 27.32 -41.10 26.05
CA GLN A 316 26.69 -42.27 26.68
C GLN A 316 25.19 -42.07 26.99
N PRO A 317 24.74 -40.95 27.58
CA PRO A 317 23.33 -40.76 27.89
C PRO A 317 22.42 -40.70 26.65
N ILE A 318 22.94 -40.23 25.51
CA ILE A 318 22.19 -40.17 24.25
C ILE A 318 21.94 -41.58 23.72
N VAL A 319 22.98 -42.42 23.76
CA VAL A 319 22.90 -43.83 23.34
C VAL A 319 21.92 -44.59 24.23
N ASP A 320 22.00 -44.40 25.54
CA ASP A 320 21.12 -45.05 26.51
C ASP A 320 19.65 -44.63 26.30
N LYS A 321 19.40 -43.33 26.12
CA LYS A 321 18.04 -42.81 25.85
C LYS A 321 17.46 -43.35 24.55
N ALA A 322 18.25 -43.41 23.47
CA ALA A 322 17.79 -43.94 22.19
C ALA A 322 17.36 -45.41 22.30
N LEU A 323 18.08 -46.21 23.11
CA LEU A 323 17.73 -47.59 23.39
C LEU A 323 16.42 -47.72 24.17
N ASP A 324 16.22 -46.88 25.18
CA ASP A 324 15.02 -46.90 26.01
C ASP A 324 13.77 -46.45 25.25
N ASP A 325 13.87 -45.40 24.44
CA ASP A 325 12.76 -44.90 23.62
C ASP A 325 12.31 -45.96 22.59
N ALA A 326 13.26 -46.69 21.98
CA ALA A 326 12.96 -47.74 21.02
C ALA A 326 12.20 -48.93 21.65
N LYS A 327 12.56 -49.32 22.88
CA LYS A 327 11.86 -50.37 23.63
C LYS A 327 10.43 -49.93 23.96
N ALA A 328 10.28 -48.74 24.54
CA ALA A 328 8.97 -48.22 24.94
C ALA A 328 7.99 -48.11 23.75
N TYR A 329 8.48 -47.66 22.59
CA TYR A 329 7.66 -47.58 21.37
C TYR A 329 7.11 -48.95 20.97
N THR A 330 7.96 -49.97 20.95
CA THR A 330 7.61 -51.33 20.51
C THR A 330 6.57 -51.98 21.43
N ASP A 331 6.78 -51.90 22.75
CA ASP A 331 5.91 -52.52 23.74
C ASP A 331 4.49 -51.92 23.74
N SER A 332 4.38 -50.61 23.50
CA SER A 332 3.09 -49.91 23.46
C SER A 332 2.15 -50.34 22.32
N ARG A 333 2.71 -50.95 21.26
CA ARG A 333 2.00 -51.28 20.01
C ARG A 333 1.53 -52.74 19.92
N LEU A 334 1.87 -53.59 20.88
CA LEU A 334 1.62 -55.04 20.78
C LEU A 334 0.68 -55.61 21.87
N VAL A 335 -0.06 -54.76 22.60
CA VAL A 335 -0.95 -55.21 23.70
C VAL A 335 -2.38 -55.49 23.18
N PRO A 336 -2.80 -56.77 22.99
CA PRO A 336 -4.18 -57.09 22.63
C PRO A 336 -5.17 -56.75 23.74
N SER A 337 -6.28 -56.10 23.40
CA SER A 337 -7.35 -55.75 24.35
C SER A 337 -8.63 -56.53 24.08
N THR A 338 -9.20 -57.22 25.07
CA THR A 338 -10.53 -57.85 24.93
C THR A 338 -11.59 -56.76 24.90
N ILE A 339 -12.35 -56.69 23.81
CA ILE A 339 -13.34 -55.63 23.55
C ILE A 339 -14.79 -56.12 23.64
N TRP A 340 -14.98 -57.44 23.71
CA TRP A 340 -16.24 -58.09 24.00
C TRP A 340 -16.01 -59.52 24.49
N SER A 341 -16.90 -60.02 25.35
CA SER A 341 -16.97 -61.42 25.78
C SER A 341 -18.41 -61.81 26.11
N GLY A 342 -18.80 -63.04 25.79
CA GLY A 342 -20.16 -63.56 26.01
C GLY A 342 -20.27 -65.01 25.53
N ALA A 343 -21.48 -65.55 25.40
CA ALA A 343 -21.72 -66.85 24.74
C ALA A 343 -22.98 -66.72 23.89
N LEU A 344 -22.81 -66.54 22.57
CA LEU A 344 -23.92 -66.39 21.64
C LEU A 344 -23.77 -67.35 20.47
N THR A 345 -24.85 -68.00 20.06
CA THR A 345 -24.87 -68.85 18.86
C THR A 345 -24.94 -68.05 17.56
N MET A 346 -25.14 -66.72 17.67
CA MET A 346 -25.22 -65.73 16.59
C MET A 346 -26.30 -66.08 15.55
N GLN A 347 -27.56 -65.94 15.95
CA GLN A 347 -28.73 -66.00 15.09
C GLN A 347 -28.96 -64.66 14.36
N ALA A 348 -29.85 -64.62 13.37
CA ALA A 348 -30.09 -63.40 12.57
C ALA A 348 -30.57 -62.19 13.38
N ALA A 349 -31.29 -62.44 14.48
CA ALA A 349 -31.72 -61.38 15.39
C ALA A 349 -30.59 -60.88 16.31
N ASP A 350 -29.48 -61.63 16.44
CA ASP A 350 -28.40 -61.30 17.34
C ASP A 350 -27.48 -60.25 16.71
N THR A 351 -27.29 -59.15 17.43
CA THR A 351 -26.27 -58.15 17.11
C THR A 351 -25.51 -57.79 18.39
N ILE A 352 -24.19 -57.88 18.33
CA ILE A 352 -23.32 -57.38 19.39
C ILE A 352 -22.63 -56.10 18.95
N THR A 353 -22.55 -55.14 19.87
CA THR A 353 -21.78 -53.90 19.71
C THR A 353 -20.47 -54.03 20.45
N LEU A 354 -19.38 -53.71 19.77
CA LEU A 354 -18.01 -53.83 20.27
C LEU A 354 -17.52 -52.49 20.83
N SER A 355 -16.82 -52.55 21.96
CA SER A 355 -16.36 -51.36 22.68
C SER A 355 -15.27 -50.56 21.97
N LEU A 356 -14.63 -51.15 20.95
CA LEU A 356 -13.60 -50.48 20.15
C LEU A 356 -13.83 -50.76 18.66
N PRO A 357 -14.08 -49.72 17.83
CA PRO A 357 -14.34 -49.89 16.41
C PRO A 357 -13.17 -50.51 15.64
N LEU A 358 -13.44 -51.25 14.57
CA LEU A 358 -12.42 -51.92 13.76
C LEU A 358 -11.54 -50.90 13.03
N SER A 359 -12.09 -49.74 12.67
CA SER A 359 -11.37 -48.58 12.11
C SER A 359 -10.32 -47.99 13.05
N LYS A 360 -10.41 -48.31 14.35
CA LYS A 360 -9.46 -47.89 15.39
C LYS A 360 -8.51 -49.01 15.82
N CYS A 361 -8.55 -50.14 15.12
CA CYS A 361 -7.71 -51.31 15.37
C CYS A 361 -7.00 -51.70 14.07
N THR A 362 -5.88 -52.41 14.19
CA THR A 362 -5.29 -53.10 13.04
C THR A 362 -6.16 -54.30 12.65
N ALA A 363 -6.70 -55.04 13.63
CA ALA A 363 -7.63 -56.14 13.39
C ALA A 363 -8.47 -56.44 14.64
N TRP A 364 -9.58 -57.17 14.45
CA TRP A 364 -10.22 -57.93 15.51
C TRP A 364 -9.91 -59.40 15.33
N VAL A 365 -9.65 -60.08 16.43
CA VAL A 365 -9.59 -61.54 16.52
C VAL A 365 -10.84 -62.00 17.24
N ILE A 366 -11.75 -62.62 16.50
CA ILE A 366 -12.99 -63.19 17.00
C ILE A 366 -12.70 -64.63 17.40
N TYR A 367 -13.16 -65.01 18.58
CA TYR A 367 -12.95 -66.33 19.13
C TYR A 367 -14.29 -67.04 19.28
N TRP A 368 -14.32 -68.27 18.79
CA TRP A 368 -15.45 -69.17 18.83
C TRP A 368 -15.11 -70.38 19.69
N SER A 369 -16.11 -70.96 20.36
CA SER A 369 -15.99 -72.25 21.04
C SER A 369 -17.12 -73.19 20.67
N GLY A 370 -16.92 -74.49 20.93
CA GLY A 370 -17.95 -75.51 20.74
C GLY A 370 -18.99 -75.54 21.86
N SER A 371 -19.87 -76.54 21.82
CA SER A 371 -20.88 -76.78 22.85
C SER A 371 -20.91 -78.24 23.28
N VAL A 372 -21.49 -78.49 24.46
CA VAL A 372 -21.82 -79.83 24.97
C VAL A 372 -23.26 -79.76 25.48
N ASN A 373 -24.14 -80.65 25.01
CA ASN A 373 -25.58 -80.64 25.34
C ASN A 373 -26.25 -79.27 25.17
N GLY A 374 -25.84 -78.51 24.15
CA GLY A 374 -26.38 -77.17 23.85
C GLY A 374 -25.83 -76.03 24.71
N THR A 375 -24.81 -76.27 25.54
CA THR A 375 -24.17 -75.25 26.38
C THR A 375 -22.72 -74.99 25.93
N ALA A 376 -22.33 -73.71 25.85
CA ALA A 376 -20.97 -73.32 25.45
C ALA A 376 -19.90 -73.85 26.41
N VAL A 377 -18.83 -74.43 25.88
CA VAL A 377 -17.67 -74.87 26.66
C VAL A 377 -16.44 -73.99 26.37
N ASN A 378 -15.48 -73.92 27.29
CA ASN A 378 -14.24 -73.14 27.14
C ASN A 378 -13.10 -73.95 26.48
N GLU A 379 -13.46 -74.94 25.68
CA GLU A 379 -12.56 -75.86 24.99
C GLU A 379 -12.94 -75.85 23.49
N ASN A 380 -12.03 -76.32 22.63
CA ASN A 380 -12.20 -76.31 21.16
C ASN A 380 -12.34 -74.91 20.55
N TRP A 381 -11.38 -74.03 20.88
CA TRP A 381 -11.35 -72.67 20.36
C TRP A 381 -10.92 -72.61 18.91
N THR A 382 -11.65 -71.84 18.11
CA THR A 382 -11.21 -71.42 16.79
C THR A 382 -11.26 -69.90 16.70
N THR A 383 -10.38 -69.34 15.89
CA THR A 383 -10.31 -67.88 15.71
C THR A 383 -10.54 -67.49 14.27
N GLN A 384 -11.07 -66.30 14.11
CA GLN A 384 -11.15 -65.62 12.84
C GLN A 384 -10.62 -64.21 13.03
N THR A 385 -9.64 -63.83 12.23
CA THR A 385 -9.14 -62.45 12.19
C THR A 385 -9.89 -61.69 11.11
N VAL A 386 -10.43 -60.54 11.49
CA VAL A 386 -11.11 -59.62 10.57
C VAL A 386 -10.41 -58.26 10.60
N THR A 387 -10.31 -57.64 9.44
CA THR A 387 -9.74 -56.30 9.27
C THR A 387 -10.77 -55.37 8.64
N ARG A 388 -10.55 -54.06 8.73
CA ARG A 388 -11.44 -53.05 8.13
C ARG A 388 -11.59 -53.19 6.61
N GLU A 389 -10.63 -53.81 5.94
CA GLU A 389 -10.67 -54.05 4.49
C GLU A 389 -11.67 -55.16 4.11
N THR A 390 -12.14 -55.91 5.11
CA THR A 390 -12.99 -57.08 4.94
C THR A 390 -14.42 -56.88 5.46
N PHE A 391 -14.91 -55.65 5.65
CA PHE A 391 -16.31 -55.42 6.09
C PHE A 391 -17.34 -56.16 5.24
N GLY A 392 -18.47 -56.52 5.85
CA GLY A 392 -19.56 -57.23 5.19
C GLY A 392 -19.69 -58.67 5.68
N GLY A 393 -20.19 -59.55 4.82
CA GLY A 393 -20.48 -60.94 5.18
C GLY A 393 -19.20 -61.78 5.33
N HIS A 394 -19.04 -62.43 6.48
CA HIS A 394 -17.99 -63.40 6.77
C HIS A 394 -18.60 -64.76 7.07
N ASN A 395 -17.99 -65.79 6.49
CA ASN A 395 -18.33 -67.17 6.79
C ASN A 395 -17.27 -67.75 7.73
N HIS A 396 -17.69 -68.22 8.88
CA HIS A 396 -16.89 -69.06 9.76
C HIS A 396 -17.35 -70.51 9.54
N THR A 397 -16.43 -71.37 9.09
CA THR A 397 -16.70 -72.81 8.93
C THR A 397 -15.73 -73.56 9.82
N THR A 398 -16.26 -74.41 10.68
CA THR A 398 -15.48 -75.22 11.62
C THR A 398 -16.13 -76.59 11.81
N MET A 399 -15.38 -77.58 12.27
CA MET A 399 -15.94 -78.86 12.70
C MET A 399 -16.02 -78.90 14.22
N VAL A 400 -17.22 -79.14 14.73
CA VAL A 400 -17.46 -79.31 16.18
C VAL A 400 -18.29 -80.57 16.38
N GLU A 401 -17.83 -81.43 17.30
CA GLU A 401 -18.45 -82.73 17.61
C GLU A 401 -18.65 -83.66 16.39
N GLY A 402 -17.82 -83.52 15.36
CA GLY A 402 -17.88 -84.33 14.13
C GLY A 402 -18.86 -83.83 13.07
N GLU A 403 -19.56 -82.71 13.33
CA GLU A 403 -20.41 -82.04 12.35
C GLU A 403 -19.74 -80.78 11.79
N ASN A 404 -19.90 -80.54 10.49
CA ASN A 404 -19.52 -79.27 9.87
C ASN A 404 -20.53 -78.19 10.25
N VAL A 405 -20.07 -77.18 10.99
CA VAL A 405 -20.88 -76.03 11.38
C VAL A 405 -20.43 -74.81 10.60
N GLN A 406 -21.36 -74.19 9.88
CA GLN A 406 -21.13 -72.93 9.18
C GLN A 406 -21.95 -71.81 9.83
N LYS A 407 -21.26 -70.76 10.27
CA LYS A 407 -21.85 -69.54 10.82
C LYS A 407 -21.54 -68.37 9.92
N ILE A 408 -22.60 -67.65 9.53
CA ILE A 408 -22.48 -66.43 8.74
C ILE A 408 -22.73 -65.25 9.66
N ILE A 409 -21.77 -64.34 9.72
CA ILE A 409 -21.88 -63.07 10.44
C ILE A 409 -21.65 -61.94 9.45
N THR A 410 -22.23 -60.78 9.72
CA THR A 410 -21.90 -59.54 9.03
C THR A 410 -21.12 -58.66 10.00
N ILE A 411 -19.94 -58.24 9.58
CA ILE A 411 -19.06 -57.36 10.35
C ILE A 411 -19.20 -55.94 9.83
N SER A 412 -19.52 -55.02 10.74
CA SER A 412 -19.42 -53.58 10.53
C SER A 412 -18.29 -52.99 11.36
N ASP A 413 -18.10 -51.68 11.27
CA ASP A 413 -17.06 -50.98 12.02
C ASP A 413 -17.21 -51.13 13.55
N THR A 414 -18.43 -51.35 14.06
CA THR A 414 -18.70 -51.43 15.50
C THR A 414 -19.53 -52.62 15.92
N THR A 415 -20.03 -53.43 14.98
CA THR A 415 -20.95 -54.53 15.30
C THR A 415 -20.58 -55.82 14.61
N ILE A 416 -21.01 -56.91 15.25
CA ILE A 416 -21.10 -58.24 14.64
C ILE A 416 -22.56 -58.65 14.70
N THR A 417 -23.16 -58.94 13.55
CA THR A 417 -24.57 -59.33 13.43
C THR A 417 -24.65 -60.72 12.83
N GLY A 418 -25.47 -61.61 13.40
CA GLY A 418 -25.72 -62.93 12.82
C GLY A 418 -26.58 -62.83 11.55
N ALA A 419 -26.65 -63.90 10.76
CA ALA A 419 -27.49 -63.97 9.56
C ALA A 419 -28.43 -65.20 9.58
N ASP A 420 -29.50 -65.16 8.77
CA ASP A 420 -30.48 -66.25 8.66
C ASP A 420 -29.94 -67.49 7.92
N ALA A 421 -28.87 -67.34 7.14
CA ALA A 421 -28.33 -68.35 6.25
C ALA A 421 -27.19 -69.20 6.85
N ASN A 422 -27.30 -69.61 8.13
CA ASN A 422 -26.33 -70.48 8.81
C ASN A 422 -26.37 -71.95 8.31
N ASN A 423 -26.30 -72.16 7.00
CA ASN A 423 -26.90 -73.30 6.28
C ASN A 423 -26.10 -74.63 6.26
N SER A 424 -25.47 -75.02 7.37
CA SER A 424 -25.15 -76.44 7.66
C SER A 424 -24.82 -76.67 9.14
N GLY A 425 -25.47 -77.66 9.77
CA GLY A 425 -25.26 -78.08 11.17
C GLY A 425 -26.26 -77.49 12.18
N ALA A 426 -26.44 -78.12 13.35
CA ALA A 426 -27.35 -77.61 14.37
C ALA A 426 -26.86 -76.27 14.95
N ASN A 427 -27.74 -75.25 14.97
CA ASN A 427 -27.37 -73.88 15.35
C ASN A 427 -26.75 -73.72 16.75
N GLY A 428 -26.98 -74.69 17.66
CA GLY A 428 -26.50 -74.68 19.04
C GLY A 428 -25.11 -75.28 19.28
N LEU A 429 -24.33 -75.58 18.24
CA LEU A 429 -23.02 -76.27 18.37
C LEU A 429 -21.81 -75.32 18.50
N VAL A 430 -21.91 -74.06 18.07
CA VAL A 430 -20.80 -73.09 18.08
C VAL A 430 -21.24 -71.76 18.66
N PHE A 431 -20.41 -71.19 19.54
CA PHE A 431 -20.67 -69.96 20.27
C PHE A 431 -19.58 -68.92 20.03
N LEU A 432 -19.95 -67.67 19.75
CA LEU A 432 -19.05 -66.52 19.78
C LEU A 432 -18.75 -66.20 21.25
N ARG A 433 -17.47 -66.21 21.62
CA ARG A 433 -17.04 -66.17 23.02
C ARG A 433 -16.30 -64.91 23.43
N LYS A 434 -15.42 -64.41 22.57
CA LYS A 434 -14.72 -63.14 22.82
C LYS A 434 -14.27 -62.50 21.52
N VAL A 435 -14.10 -61.18 21.55
CA VAL A 435 -13.46 -60.42 20.48
C VAL A 435 -12.32 -59.62 21.10
N VAL A 436 -11.14 -59.70 20.48
CA VAL A 436 -9.92 -59.03 20.92
C VAL A 436 -9.46 -58.08 19.82
N ALA A 437 -9.22 -56.82 20.16
CA ALA A 437 -8.61 -55.86 19.25
C ALA A 437 -7.08 -55.92 19.32
N LEU A 438 -6.46 -55.92 18.14
CA LEU A 438 -5.04 -55.68 17.93
C LEU A 438 -4.88 -54.21 17.49
N ARG A 439 -4.01 -53.44 18.16
CA ARG A 439 -3.84 -52.02 17.89
C ARG A 439 -2.61 -51.75 17.05
#